data_AF-A0A816E793-F1
#
_entry.id   AF-A0A816E793-F1
#
_cell.length_a   1.000
_cell.length_b   1.000
_cell.length_c   1.000
_cell.angle_alpha   90.00
_cell.angle_beta   90.00
_cell.angle_gamma   90.00
#
_symmetry.space_group_name_H-M   'P 1'
#
loop_
_entity.id
_entity.type
_entity.pdbx_description
1 polymer ?
#
loop_
_entity_poly.entity_id
_entity_poly.type
_entity_poly.pdbx_seq_one_letter_code
_entity_poly.pdbx_strand_id
1 'polypeptide(L)'
;ARENIIRKQQQYKVQYDKLRPDPHYVINDRVLIRRHGLQNKLEPKFSITPQNIIRAQHPVYFVRDEITQAETQVHINDIRPIYIQK
;
A
#
# COMPACT_ATOMS: atom_id res chain seq x y z
N ALA A 1 24.81 10.45 -27.52
CA ALA A 1 23.44 10.64 -27.00
C ALA A 1 22.98 9.51 -26.06
N ARG A 2 23.07 8.23 -26.48
CA ARG A 2 22.65 7.06 -25.69
C ARG A 2 23.28 6.94 -24.30
N GLU A 3 24.58 7.17 -24.19
CA GLU A 3 25.31 7.08 -22.90
C GLU A 3 24.84 8.12 -21.88
N ASN A 4 24.55 9.35 -22.33
CA ASN A 4 24.00 10.40 -21.48
C ASN A 4 22.62 10.02 -20.94
N ILE A 5 21.79 9.35 -21.75
CA ILE A 5 20.46 8.87 -21.36
C ILE A 5 20.60 7.78 -20.29
N ILE A 6 21.44 6.77 -20.51
CA ILE A 6 21.67 5.67 -19.56
C ILE A 6 22.18 6.23 -18.23
N ARG A 7 23.15 7.15 -18.26
CA ARG A 7 23.70 7.79 -17.06
C ARG A 7 22.63 8.54 -16.29
N LYS A 8 21.77 9.30 -16.98
CA LYS A 8 20.66 10.03 -16.34
C LYS A 8 19.64 9.07 -15.72
N GLN A 9 19.28 7.99 -16.42
CA GLN A 9 18.37 6.97 -15.89
C GLN A 9 18.93 6.32 -14.61
N GLN A 10 20.23 5.99 -14.59
CA GLN A 10 20.89 5.45 -13.39
C GLN A 10 20.87 6.46 -12.22
N GLN A 11 21.18 7.73 -12.49
CA GLN A 11 21.12 8.79 -11.47
C GLN A 11 19.72 8.92 -10.88
N TYR A 12 18.68 8.93 -11.72
CA TYR A 12 17.29 9.00 -11.26
C TYR A 12 16.89 7.77 -10.44
N LYS A 13 17.29 6.57 -10.86
CA LYS A 13 17.01 5.34 -10.11
C LYS A 13 17.61 5.39 -8.70
N VAL A 14 18.88 5.76 -8.58
CA VAL A 14 19.56 5.85 -7.29
C VAL A 14 18.88 6.87 -6.36
N GLN A 15 18.50 8.03 -6.89
CA GLN A 15 17.79 9.04 -6.11
C GLN A 15 16.41 8.57 -5.68
N TYR A 16 15.66 7.93 -6.59
CA TYR A 16 14.35 7.38 -6.31
C TYR A 16 14.40 6.30 -5.23
N ASP A 17 15.31 5.33 -5.37
CA ASP A 17 15.46 4.22 -4.43
C ASP A 17 15.85 4.74 -3.03
N LYS A 18 16.71 5.76 -2.95
CA LYS A 18 17.11 6.40 -1.68
C LYS A 18 15.95 7.10 -0.96
N LEU A 19 15.03 7.70 -1.72
CA LEU A 19 13.91 8.48 -1.18
C LEU A 19 12.62 7.67 -1.10
N ARG A 20 12.66 6.38 -1.44
CA ARG A 20 11.48 5.53 -1.46
C ARG A 20 11.00 5.28 -0.02
N PRO A 21 9.77 5.69 0.32
CA PRO A 21 9.18 5.34 1.60
C PRO A 21 9.05 3.82 1.69
N ASP A 22 9.50 3.26 2.81
CA ASP A 22 9.39 1.83 3.12
C ASP A 22 8.48 1.63 4.34
N PRO A 23 7.16 1.86 4.17
CA PRO A 23 6.23 1.70 5.27
C PRO A 23 6.31 0.26 5.79
N HIS A 24 6.15 0.08 7.09
CA HIS A 24 6.05 -1.22 7.72
C HIS A 24 4.86 -1.19 8.65
N TYR A 25 4.02 -2.21 8.56
CA TYR A 25 2.82 -2.30 9.36
C TYR A 25 2.93 -3.47 10.33
N VAL A 26 2.31 -3.32 11.49
CA VAL A 26 2.31 -4.35 12.53
C VAL A 26 0.95 -5.05 12.62
N ILE A 27 0.93 -6.20 13.29
CA ILE A 27 -0.30 -6.94 13.55
C ILE A 27 -1.22 -6.06 14.42
N ASN A 28 -2.52 -6.10 14.12
CA ASN A 28 -3.60 -5.28 14.68
C ASN A 28 -3.60 -3.81 14.26
N ASP A 29 -2.73 -3.38 13.35
CA ASP A 29 -2.87 -2.06 12.74
C ASP A 29 -4.16 -1.97 11.93
N ARG A 30 -4.87 -0.86 12.12
CA ARG A 30 -6.06 -0.49 11.37
C ARG A 30 -5.68 0.21 10.07
N VAL A 31 -6.07 -0.41 8.96
CA VAL A 31 -5.72 0.03 7.62
C VAL A 31 -6.92 0.00 6.68
N LEU A 32 -6.84 0.77 5.59
CA LEU A 32 -7.74 0.69 4.45
C LEU A 32 -7.01 0.04 3.28
N ILE A 33 -7.72 -0.75 2.48
CA ILE A 33 -7.15 -1.39 1.29
C ILE A 33 -7.67 -0.73 0.02
N ARG A 34 -6.84 -0.65 -1.01
CA ARG A 34 -7.26 -0.20 -2.33
C ARG A 34 -8.28 -1.19 -2.90
N ARG A 35 -9.40 -0.66 -3.40
CA ARG A 35 -10.38 -1.45 -4.14
C ARG A 35 -9.89 -1.63 -5.58
N HIS A 36 -9.97 -2.85 -6.09
CA HIS A 36 -9.65 -3.19 -7.48
C HIS A 36 -10.94 -3.53 -8.24
N GLY A 37 -11.00 -3.19 -9.52
CA GLY A 37 -12.16 -3.46 -10.39
C GLY A 37 -12.66 -2.25 -11.18
N LEU A 38 -13.79 -2.42 -11.87
CA LEU A 38 -14.49 -1.34 -12.57
C LEU A 38 -14.98 -0.32 -11.54
N GLN A 39 -14.42 0.89 -11.59
CA GLN A 39 -14.79 2.00 -10.70
C GLN A 39 -15.32 3.17 -11.52
N ASN A 40 -16.47 3.70 -11.09
CA ASN A 40 -16.96 4.96 -11.61
C ASN A 40 -16.13 6.14 -11.07
N LYS A 41 -16.19 7.30 -11.74
CA LYS A 41 -15.38 8.48 -11.38
C LYS A 41 -15.58 8.96 -9.93
N LEU A 42 -16.74 8.67 -9.32
CA LEU A 42 -17.11 9.12 -7.97
C LEU A 42 -16.98 8.02 -6.90
N GLU A 43 -16.51 6.83 -7.26
CA GLU A 43 -16.38 5.74 -6.29
C GLU A 43 -15.09 5.87 -5.45
N PRO A 44 -15.14 5.48 -4.16
CA PRO A 44 -13.98 5.54 -3.29
C PRO A 44 -12.92 4.54 -3.75
N LYS A 45 -11.68 5.03 -3.88
CA LYS A 45 -10.51 4.22 -4.27
C LYS A 45 -10.09 3.19 -3.23
N PHE A 46 -10.44 3.43 -1.96
CA PHE A 46 -10.11 2.57 -0.84
C PHE A 46 -11.36 1.96 -0.22
N SER A 47 -11.19 0.93 0.60
CA SER A 47 -12.27 0.33 1.38
C SER A 47 -12.94 1.39 2.25
N ILE A 48 -14.25 1.28 2.41
CA ILE A 48 -15.03 2.16 3.29
C ILE A 48 -14.87 1.66 4.73
N THR A 49 -14.74 0.34 4.90
CA THR A 49 -14.53 -0.30 6.20
C THR A 49 -13.04 -0.40 6.52
N PRO A 50 -12.65 -0.11 7.77
CA PRO A 50 -11.35 -0.47 8.30
C PRO A 50 -11.12 -1.97 8.27
N GLN A 51 -9.87 -2.34 8.05
CA GLN A 51 -9.40 -3.71 8.11
C GLN A 51 -8.23 -3.80 9.06
N ASN A 52 -8.07 -4.95 9.71
CA ASN A 52 -7.00 -5.18 10.66
C ASN A 52 -5.96 -6.11 10.05
N ILE A 53 -4.69 -5.76 10.21
CA ILE A 53 -3.59 -6.64 9.80
C ILE A 53 -3.55 -7.84 10.75
N ILE A 54 -3.81 -9.03 10.23
CA ILE A 54 -3.76 -10.29 10.98
C ILE A 54 -2.39 -10.98 10.86
N ARG A 55 -1.66 -10.73 9.76
CA ARG A 55 -0.33 -11.28 9.53
C ARG A 55 0.53 -10.30 8.74
N ALA A 56 1.73 -10.03 9.25
CA ALA A 56 2.73 -9.21 8.58
C ALA A 56 3.74 -10.09 7.83
N GLN A 57 3.76 -10.02 6.49
CA GLN A 57 4.71 -10.73 5.63
C GLN A 57 5.24 -9.82 4.51
N HIS A 58 5.97 -8.77 4.87
CA HIS A 58 6.45 -7.74 3.94
C HIS A 58 7.02 -8.36 2.62
N PRO A 59 6.59 -7.87 1.44
CA PRO A 59 5.76 -6.70 1.16
C PRO A 59 4.24 -7.00 1.11
N VAL A 60 3.83 -8.20 1.52
CA VAL A 60 2.44 -8.66 1.44
C VAL A 60 1.86 -8.86 2.83
N TYR A 61 0.66 -8.34 3.08
CA TYR A 61 0.02 -8.42 4.38
C TYR A 61 -1.29 -9.17 4.25
N PHE A 62 -1.65 -9.91 5.29
CA PHE A 62 -2.98 -10.48 5.41
C PHE A 62 -3.80 -9.56 6.29
N VAL A 63 -4.94 -9.14 5.76
CA VAL A 63 -5.85 -8.23 6.41
C VAL A 63 -7.21 -8.90 6.55
N ARG A 64 -7.89 -8.61 7.65
CA ARG A 64 -9.25 -9.07 7.91
C ARG A 64 -10.17 -7.87 8.00
N ASP A 65 -11.24 -7.90 7.21
CA ASP A 65 -12.29 -6.89 7.28
C ASP A 65 -13.10 -7.01 8.58
N GLU A 66 -13.34 -5.89 9.25
CA GLU A 66 -14.02 -5.88 10.55
C GLU A 66 -15.48 -6.33 10.44
N ILE A 67 -16.15 -6.03 9.32
CA ILE A 67 -17.58 -6.33 9.13
C ILE A 67 -17.76 -7.73 8.55
N THR A 68 -17.13 -8.02 7.42
CA THR A 68 -17.36 -9.29 6.72
C THR A 68 -16.54 -10.45 7.29
N GLN A 69 -15.56 -10.17 8.15
CA GLN A 69 -14.56 -11.14 8.63
C GLN A 69 -13.78 -11.82 7.50
N ALA A 70 -13.90 -11.33 6.26
CA ALA A 70 -13.19 -11.88 5.12
C ALA A 70 -11.70 -11.56 5.22
N GLU A 71 -10.89 -12.58 4.95
CA GLU A 71 -9.44 -12.44 4.90
C GLU A 71 -8.99 -12.20 3.47
N THR A 72 -8.12 -11.23 3.29
CA THR A 72 -7.54 -10.92 1.99
C THR A 72 -6.04 -10.70 2.10
N GLN A 73 -5.34 -11.06 1.03
CA GLN A 73 -3.91 -10.87 0.89
C GLN A 73 -3.66 -9.62 0.05
N VAL A 74 -2.92 -8.65 0.57
CA VAL A 74 -2.78 -7.32 -0.04
C VAL A 74 -1.32 -6.87 -0.03
N HIS A 75 -0.88 -6.28 -1.15
CA HIS A 75 0.46 -5.71 -1.26
C HIS A 75 0.55 -4.37 -0.52
N ILE A 76 1.70 -4.03 0.04
CA ILE A 76 1.90 -2.85 0.86
C ILE A 76 1.51 -1.52 0.20
N ASN A 77 1.71 -1.41 -1.11
CA ASN A 77 1.33 -0.23 -1.90
C ASN A 77 -0.19 0.00 -1.97
N ASP A 78 -0.98 -1.02 -1.70
CA ASP A 78 -2.44 -0.95 -1.69
C ASP A 78 -2.99 -0.75 -0.28
N ILE A 79 -2.13 -0.61 0.72
CA ILE A 79 -2.50 -0.39 2.12
C ILE A 79 -2.34 1.08 2.45
N ARG A 80 -3.33 1.64 3.13
CA ARG A 80 -3.29 2.99 3.68
C ARG A 80 -3.57 2.95 5.19
N PRO A 81 -2.67 3.45 6.04
CA PRO A 81 -2.90 3.46 7.49
C PRO A 81 -4.00 4.45 7.86
N ILE A 82 -4.78 4.10 8.89
CA ILE A 82 -5.74 5.01 9.51
C ILE A 82 -5.06 5.65 10.72
N TYR A 83 -4.65 6.90 10.60
CA TYR A 83 -4.10 7.66 11.72
C TYR A 83 -5.24 8.17 12.60
N ILE A 84 -5.49 7.52 13.72
CA ILE A 84 -6.33 8.08 14.78
C ILE A 84 -5.43 9.05 15.55
N GLN A 85 -5.63 10.36 15.37
CA GLN A 85 -5.02 11.33 16.28
C GLN A 85 -5.60 11.07 17.67
N LYS A 86 -4.71 10.79 18.64
CA LYS A 86 -5.09 10.65 20.06
C LYS A 86 -5.47 12.00 20.65
#